data_AF-A0AA46P968-F1
#
_entry.id   AF-A0AA46P968-F1
#
_cell.length_a   1.000
_cell.length_b   1.000
_cell.length_c   1.000
_cell.angle_alpha   90.00
_cell.angle_beta   90.00
_cell.angle_gamma   90.00
#
_symmetry.space_group_name_H-M   'P 1'
#
loop_
_entity.id
_entity.type
_entity.pdbx_description
1 polymer ?
#
loop_
_entity_poly.entity_id
_entity_poly.type
_entity_poly.pdbx_seq_one_letter_code
_entity_poly.pdbx_strand_id
1 'polypeptide(L)' 'METKLQIYHKETGIKQSFIAKKVNLTPGAYSLIVRGESIPSLPAAIRIARALNETVENLWGDLVK' A
#
# COMPACT_ATOMS: atom_id res chain seq x y z
N MET A 1 14.89 -4.14 -1.16
CA MET A 1 14.53 -2.73 -1.36
C MET A 1 13.27 -2.49 -0.55
N GLU A 2 13.21 -1.40 0.21
CA GLU A 2 12.03 -1.09 1.02
C GLU A 2 10.96 -0.42 0.14
N THR A 3 9.68 -0.82 0.29
CA THR A 3 8.58 -0.19 -0.45
C THR A 3 8.16 1.13 0.20
N LYS A 4 7.56 2.03 -0.58
CA LYS A 4 6.98 3.28 -0.06
C LYS A 4 5.91 3.04 1.01
N LEU A 5 5.21 1.91 0.97
CA LEU A 5 4.24 1.53 2.00
C LEU A 5 4.92 1.10 3.32
N GLN A 6 6.06 0.41 3.25
CA GLN A 6 6.83 0.09 4.46
C GLN A 6 7.32 1.37 5.15
N ILE A 7 7.84 2.32 4.35
CA ILE A 7 8.26 3.64 4.83
C ILE A 7 7.10 4.37 5.51
N TYR A 8 5.95 4.48 4.82
CA TYR A 8 4.74 5.10 5.37
C TYR A 8 4.36 4.53 6.74
N HIS A 9 4.39 3.20 6.90
CA HIS A 9 4.04 2.57 8.18
C HIS A 9 5.08 2.81 9.29
N LYS A 10 6.37 2.84 8.95
CA LYS A 10 7.43 3.18 9.91
C LYS A 10 7.33 4.63 10.38
N GLU A 11 7.05 5.56 9.48
CA GLU A 11 7.01 7.00 9.78
C GLU A 11 5.74 7.42 10.51
N THR A 12 4.58 6.87 10.12
CA THR A 12 3.29 7.26 10.71
C THR A 12 2.92 6.44 11.96
N GLY A 13 3.52 5.27 12.16
CA GLY A 13 3.13 4.31 13.19
C GLY A 13 1.73 3.69 12.99
N ILE A 14 1.04 4.00 11.89
CA ILE A 14 -0.29 3.48 11.60
C ILE A 14 -0.19 1.97 11.40
N LYS A 15 -1.10 1.20 12.01
CA LYS A 15 -1.10 -0.26 11.86
C LYS A 15 -1.56 -0.68 10.46
N GLN A 16 -0.87 -1.66 9.86
CA GLN A 16 -1.27 -2.26 8.57
C GLN A 16 -2.72 -2.76 8.59
N SER A 17 -3.16 -3.35 9.71
CA SER A 17 -4.54 -3.84 9.87
C SER A 17 -5.60 -2.73 9.80
N PHE A 18 -5.28 -1.53 10.26
CA PHE A 18 -6.18 -0.38 10.17
C PHE A 18 -6.40 0.03 8.71
N ILE A 19 -5.31 0.14 7.93
CA ILE A 19 -5.40 0.47 6.51
C ILE A 19 -6.10 -0.66 5.75
N ALA A 20 -5.73 -1.93 5.97
CA ALA A 20 -6.34 -3.08 5.31
C ALA A 20 -7.87 -3.06 5.43
N LYS A 21 -8.39 -2.81 6.64
CA LYS A 21 -9.84 -2.64 6.88
C LYS A 21 -10.41 -1.43 6.13
N LYS A 22 -9.73 -0.28 6.17
CA LYS A 22 -10.16 0.97 5.50
C LYS A 22 -10.25 0.82 3.97
N VAL A 23 -9.38 0.02 3.36
CA VAL A 23 -9.33 -0.18 1.90
C VAL A 23 -10.05 -1.46 1.43
N ASN A 24 -10.75 -2.14 2.33
CA ASN A 24 -11.45 -3.39 2.08
C ASN A 24 -10.52 -4.48 1.47
N LEU A 25 -9.42 -4.75 2.17
CA LEU A 25 -8.49 -5.85 1.91
C LEU A 25 -8.33 -6.70 3.17
N THR A 26 -8.01 -7.98 2.98
CA THR A 26 -7.59 -8.81 4.11
C THR A 26 -6.23 -8.35 4.64
N PRO A 27 -5.92 -8.53 5.94
CA PRO A 27 -4.61 -8.19 6.48
C PRO A 27 -3.47 -8.88 5.73
N GLY A 28 -3.66 -10.14 5.33
CA GLY A 28 -2.68 -10.91 4.56
C GLY A 28 -2.40 -10.31 3.19
N ALA A 29 -3.46 -10.02 2.41
CA ALA A 29 -3.32 -9.42 1.08
C ALA A 29 -2.64 -8.04 1.15
N TYR A 30 -3.05 -7.20 2.09
CA TYR A 30 -2.40 -5.90 2.29
C TYR A 30 -0.93 -6.06 2.71
N SER A 31 -0.61 -7.01 3.57
CA SER A 31 0.77 -7.26 4.01
C SER A 31 1.69 -7.73 2.87
N LEU A 32 1.19 -8.57 1.96
CA LEU A 32 1.91 -8.96 0.73
C LEU A 32 2.23 -7.73 -0.14
N ILE A 33 1.25 -6.83 -0.30
CA ILE A 33 1.42 -5.58 -1.05
C ILE A 33 2.45 -4.68 -0.37
N VAL A 34 2.38 -4.51 0.96
CA VAL A 34 3.35 -3.70 1.71
C VAL A 34 4.77 -4.24 1.55
N ARG A 35 4.97 -5.56 1.58
CA ARG A 35 6.31 -6.16 1.39
C ARG A 35 6.78 -6.17 -0.08
N GLY A 36 5.94 -5.75 -1.03
CA GLY A 36 6.25 -5.79 -2.46
C GLY A 36 6.21 -7.19 -3.06
N GLU A 37 5.66 -8.19 -2.34
CA GLU A 37 5.49 -9.57 -2.81
C GLU A 37 4.30 -9.73 -3.77
N SER A 38 3.41 -8.73 -3.81
CA SER A 38 2.22 -8.71 -4.67
C SER A 38 1.95 -7.29 -5.17
N ILE A 39 1.74 -7.13 -6.47
CA ILE A 39 1.28 -5.87 -7.05
C ILE A 39 -0.25 -5.82 -6.90
N PRO A 40 -0.82 -4.75 -6.31
CA PRO A 40 -2.26 -4.64 -6.16
C PRO A 40 -2.96 -4.53 -7.51
N SER A 41 -4.22 -4.97 -7.58
CA SER A 41 -5.09 -4.63 -8.71
C SER A 41 -5.31 -3.12 -8.77
N LEU A 42 -5.62 -2.57 -9.96
CA LEU A 42 -5.87 -1.14 -10.14
C LEU A 42 -6.90 -0.57 -9.13
N PRO A 43 -8.07 -1.21 -8.88
CA PRO A 43 -9.00 -0.72 -7.85
C PRO A 43 -8.41 -0.74 -6.43
N ALA A 44 -7.60 -1.75 -6.09
CA ALA A 44 -6.95 -1.81 -4.78
C ALA A 44 -5.88 -0.72 -4.64
N ALA A 45 -5.06 -0.50 -5.67
CA ALA A 45 -4.06 0.55 -5.72
C ALA A 45 -4.68 1.94 -5.50
N ILE A 46 -5.77 2.26 -6.21
CA ILE A 46 -6.49 3.53 -6.06
C ILE A 46 -7.04 3.71 -4.64
N ARG A 47 -7.63 2.65 -4.04
CA ARG A 47 -8.14 2.73 -2.66
C ARG A 47 -7.03 2.96 -1.64
N ILE A 48 -5.89 2.27 -1.80
CA ILE A 48 -4.72 2.43 -0.93
C ILE A 48 -4.18 3.85 -1.06
N ALA A 49 -3.90 4.31 -2.27
CA ALA A 49 -3.38 5.65 -2.54
C ALA A 49 -4.27 6.73 -1.88
N ARG A 50 -5.59 6.67 -2.12
CA ARG A 50 -6.56 7.60 -1.47
C ARG A 50 -6.56 7.48 0.06
N ALA A 51 -6.45 6.28 0.61
CA ALA A 51 -6.47 6.08 2.06
C ALA A 51 -5.24 6.66 2.77
N LEU A 52 -4.11 6.74 2.06
CA LEU A 52 -2.82 7.27 2.50
C LEU A 52 -2.62 8.75 2.09
N ASN A 53 -3.59 9.35 1.39
CA ASN A 53 -3.47 10.68 0.78
C ASN A 53 -2.28 10.81 -0.19
N GLU A 54 -2.08 9.78 -1.00
CA GLU A 54 -1.00 9.63 -1.97
C GLU A 54 -1.55 9.34 -3.37
N THR A 55 -0.67 9.33 -4.38
CA THR A 55 -0.99 8.88 -5.75
C THR A 55 -0.53 7.45 -6.00
N VAL A 56 -1.15 6.77 -6.98
CA VAL A 56 -0.73 5.42 -7.39
C VAL A 56 0.67 5.48 -8.00
N GLU A 57 0.94 6.52 -8.79
CA GLU A 57 2.22 6.80 -9.41
C GLU A 57 3.31 7.05 -8.36
N ASN A 58 3.01 7.76 -7.28
CA ASN A 58 3.99 7.89 -6.20
C ASN A 58 4.26 6.52 -5.60
N LEU A 59 3.24 5.73 -5.25
CA LEU A 59 3.44 4.47 -4.54
C LEU A 59 4.09 3.35 -5.39
N TRP A 60 3.85 3.30 -6.71
CA TRP A 60 4.28 2.19 -7.59
C TRP A 60 4.89 2.60 -8.93
N GLY A 61 5.01 3.89 -9.25
CA GLY A 61 5.49 4.37 -10.56
C GLY A 61 6.88 3.84 -10.93
N ASP A 62 7.76 3.66 -9.94
CA ASP A 62 9.12 3.14 -10.13
C ASP A 62 9.16 1.67 -10.60
N LEU A 63 8.02 0.95 -10.56
CA LEU A 63 7.88 -0.41 -11.06
C LEU A 63 7.60 -0.47 -12.57
N VAL A 64 7.17 0.63 -13.17
CA VAL A 64 6.86 0.74 -14.60
C VAL A 64 8.08 1.34 -15.30
N LYS A 65 8.56 0.67 -16.35
CA LYS A 65 9.66 1.15 -17.20
C LYS A 65 9.15 1.95 -18.39
#